data_AF-A0A1M5MIK2-F1
#
_entry.id   AF-A0A1M5MIK2-F1
#
_cell.length_a   1.000
_cell.length_b   1.000
_cell.length_c   1.000
_cell.angle_alpha   90.00
_cell.angle_beta   90.00
_cell.angle_gamma   90.00
#
_symmetry.space_group_name_H-M   'P 1'
#
loop_
_entity.id
_entity.type
_entity.pdbx_description
1 polymer ?
#
loop_
_entity_poly.entity_id
_entity_poly.type
_entity_poly.pdbx_seq_one_letter_code
_entity_poly.pdbx_strand_id
1 'polypeptide(L)' 'MLTGEDGSPLFSLSLEPSLFIGALLLATLTGLISAFVPALSAARLDPVVAIRG' A
#
# COMPACT_ATOMS: atom_id res chain seq x y z
N MET A 1 25.28 -11.22 -8.34
CA MET A 1 25.54 -9.80 -8.00
C MET A 1 26.51 -9.27 -9.04
N LEU A 2 26.16 -8.20 -9.75
CA LEU A 2 27.01 -7.59 -10.79
C LEU A 2 28.10 -6.80 -10.06
N THR A 3 29.31 -7.35 -10.01
CA THR A 3 30.45 -6.79 -9.27
C THR A 3 31.42 -6.18 -10.27
N GLY A 4 31.95 -4.99 -9.99
CA GLY A 4 32.98 -4.36 -10.81
C GLY A 4 34.27 -5.18 -10.80
N GLU A 5 35.20 -4.88 -11.69
CA GLU A 5 36.51 -5.57 -11.77
C GLU A 5 37.30 -5.57 -10.45
N ASP A 6 36.97 -4.65 -9.56
CA ASP A 6 37.51 -4.44 -8.23
C ASP A 6 36.67 -5.06 -7.10
N GLY A 7 35.62 -5.83 -7.43
CA GLY A 7 34.73 -6.44 -6.44
C GLY A 7 33.71 -5.46 -5.84
N SER A 8 33.74 -4.18 -6.22
CA SER A 8 32.80 -3.19 -5.72
C SER A 8 31.40 -3.39 -6.32
N PRO A 9 30.32 -3.07 -5.57
CA PRO A 9 28.98 -3.10 -6.14
C PRO A 9 28.84 -1.98 -7.18
N LEU A 10 28.50 -2.33 -8.43
CA LEU A 10 28.33 -1.35 -9.52
C LEU A 10 27.20 -0.33 -9.28
N PHE A 11 26.27 -0.63 -8.37
CA PHE A 11 25.19 0.27 -7.98
C PHE A 11 25.04 0.26 -6.45
N SER A 12 25.23 1.43 -5.84
CA SER A 12 24.94 1.62 -4.42
C SER A 12 23.46 1.96 -4.26
N LEU A 13 22.67 1.01 -3.77
CA LEU A 13 21.26 1.21 -3.49
C LEU A 13 21.11 1.93 -2.14
N SER A 14 20.95 3.26 -2.18
CA SER A 14 20.58 4.05 -1.01
C SER A 14 19.06 4.15 -0.93
N LEU A 15 18.45 3.59 0.12
CA LEU A 15 17.02 3.72 0.38
C LEU A 15 16.79 4.81 1.41
N GLU A 16 16.31 5.96 0.95
CA GLU A 16 15.98 7.07 1.82
C GLU A 16 14.70 6.75 2.63
N PRO A 17 14.66 6.99 3.95
CA PRO A 17 13.47 6.76 4.76
C PRO A 17 12.21 7.48 4.23
N SER A 18 12.39 8.62 3.57
CA SER A 18 11.32 9.38 2.92
C SER A 18 10.58 8.59 1.84
N LEU A 19 11.27 7.69 1.12
CA LEU A 19 10.67 6.85 0.09
C LEU A 19 9.64 5.88 0.69
N PHE A 20 9.94 5.31 1.86
CA PHE A 20 9.02 4.44 2.58
C PHE A 20 7.81 5.19 3.10
N ILE A 21 8.02 6.38 3.67
CA ILE A 21 6.92 7.22 4.17
C ILE A 21 5.98 7.59 3.01
N GLY A 22 6.55 7.99 1.87
CA GLY A 22 5.78 8.29 0.66
C GLY A 22 4.99 7.09 0.15
N ALA A 23 5.64 5.92 0.06
CA ALA A 23 5.00 4.68 -0.38
C ALA A 23 3.86 4.25 0.57
N LEU A 24 4.08 4.33 1.89
CA LEU A 24 3.07 4.02 2.90
C LEU A 24 1.84 4.92 2.76
N LEU A 25 2.04 6.23 2.70
CA LEU A 25 0.95 7.19 2.58
C LEU A 25 0.15 6.97 1.29
N LEU A 26 0.84 6.79 0.16
CA LEU A 26 0.18 6.51 -1.11
C LEU A 26 -0.62 5.21 -1.06
N ALA A 27 -0.03 4.13 -0.53
CA ALA A 27 -0.68 2.84 -0.44
C ALA A 27 -1.92 2.90 0.47
N THR A 28 -1.82 3.51 1.65
CA THR A 28 -2.94 3.67 2.57
C THR A 28 -4.07 4.49 1.94
N LEU A 29 -3.75 5.65 1.37
CA LEU A 29 -4.77 6.50 0.74
C LEU A 29 -5.45 5.79 -0.43
N THR A 30 -4.68 5.12 -1.28
CA THR A 30 -5.20 4.36 -2.41
C THR A 30 -6.13 3.24 -1.94
N GLY A 31 -5.71 2.48 -0.93
CA GLY A 31 -6.54 1.42 -0.34
C GLY A 31 -7.85 1.94 0.23
N LEU A 32 -7.80 3.06 0.96
CA LEU A 32 -8.99 3.71 1.52
C LEU A 32 -9.94 4.19 0.43
N ILE A 33 -9.43 4.84 -0.62
CA ILE A 33 -10.24 5.33 -1.74
C ILE A 33 -10.90 4.16 -2.48
N SER A 34 -10.14 3.10 -2.73
CA SER A 34 -10.63 1.90 -3.42
C SER A 34 -11.74 1.19 -2.63
N ALA A 35 -11.58 1.08 -1.30
CA ALA A 35 -12.56 0.43 -0.43
C ALA A 35 -13.78 1.32 -0.08
N PHE A 36 -13.79 2.58 -0.52
CA PHE A 36 -14.78 3.55 -0.06
C PHE A 36 -16.21 3.20 -0.51
N VAL A 37 -16.39 2.88 -1.79
CA VAL A 37 -17.71 2.53 -2.35
C VAL A 37 -18.31 1.28 -1.67
N PRO A 38 -17.61 0.14 -1.57
CA PRO A 38 -18.19 -1.03 -0.90
C PRO A 38 -18.44 -0.79 0.60
N ALA A 39 -17.56 -0.04 1.29
CA ALA A 39 -17.76 0.28 2.71
C ALA A 39 -19.02 1.13 2.94
N LEU A 40 -19.25 2.13 2.09
CA LEU A 40 -20.45 2.97 2.18
C LEU A 40 -21.73 2.16 1.91
N SER A 41 -21.69 1.28 0.91
CA SER A 41 -22.82 0.39 0.61
C SER A 41 -23.16 -0.51 1.80
N ALA A 42 -22.15 -1.13 2.42
CA ALA A 42 -22.31 -1.97 3.61
C ALA A 42 -22.89 -1.19 4.80
N ALA A 43 -22.42 0.03 5.03
CA ALA A 43 -22.89 0.88 6.14
C ALA A 43 -24.37 1.31 6.02
N ARG A 44 -24.96 1.20 4.82
CA ARG A 44 -26.36 1.58 4.55
C ARG A 44 -27.34 0.40 4.63
N LEU A 45 -26.86 -0.83 4.76
CA LEU A 45 -27.74 -2.00 4.90
C LEU A 45 -28.50 -1.96 6.24
N ASP A 46 -29.75 -2.42 6.21
CA ASP A 46 -30.49 -2.70 7.44
C ASP A 46 -29.76 -3.82 8.21
N PRO A 47 -29.39 -3.60 9.49
CA PRO A 47 -28.69 -4.62 10.28
C PRO A 47 -29.43 -5.96 10.33
N VAL A 48 -30.77 -5.96 10.21
CA VAL A 48 -31.56 -7.19 10.17
C VAL A 48 -31.27 -8.01 8.93
N VAL A 49 -31.05 -7.37 7.78
CA VAL A 49 -30.65 -8.04 6.53
C VAL A 49 -29.19 -8.49 6.63
N ALA A 50 -28.31 -7.67 7.21
CA ALA A 50 -26.89 -7.96 7.31
C ALA A 50 -26.56 -9.22 8.14
N ILE A 51 -27.34 -9.53 9.19
CA ILE A 51 -27.11 -10.72 10.04
C ILE A 51 -27.82 -12.00 9.54
N ARG A 52 -28.72 -11.89 8.55
CA ARG A 52 -29.58 -13.01 8.12
C ARG A 52 -29.07 -13.77 6.89
N GLY A 53 -28.13 -13.19 6.15
CA GLY A 53 -27.64 -13.75 4.88
C GLY A 53 -28.49 -13.30 3.71
#